data_AF-A0A9E4Q8F2-F1
#
_entry.id   AF-A0A9E4Q8F2-F1
#
_cell.length_a   1.000
_cell.length_b   1.000
_cell.length_c   1.000
_cell.angle_alpha   90.00
_cell.angle_beta   90.00
_cell.angle_gamma   90.00
#
_symmetry.space_group_name_H-M   'P 1'
#
loop_
_entity.id
_entity.type
_entity.pdbx_description
1 polymer ?
#
loop_
_entity_poly.entity_id
_entity_poly.type
_entity_poly.pdbx_seq_one_letter_code
_entity_poly.pdbx_strand_id
1 'polypeptide(L)' 'MKYWFLLLIGLAACVPQNAPAGPSPAVTEPPTKVEAPALPDLGPAPELQNEIWLNVDRPLRLSELRGKVVLLEMWTFG' A
#
# COMPACT_ATOMS: atom_id res chain seq x y z
N MET A 1 19.66 36.78 -19.67
CA MET A 1 18.89 36.87 -18.41
C MET A 1 17.59 37.65 -18.68
N LYS A 2 16.59 37.03 -19.33
CA LYS A 2 15.33 37.71 -19.70
C LYS A 2 14.20 36.73 -20.07
N TYR A 3 14.10 35.60 -19.36
CA TYR A 3 13.01 34.62 -19.56
C TYR A 3 12.44 34.06 -18.25
N TRP A 4 12.74 34.69 -17.11
CA TRP A 4 12.30 34.21 -15.78
C TRP A 4 10.95 34.81 -15.33
N PHE A 5 10.21 35.52 -16.18
CA PHE A 5 8.98 36.22 -15.75
C PHE A 5 7.68 35.74 -16.40
N LEU A 6 7.69 34.61 -17.11
CA LEU A 6 6.51 34.12 -17.86
C LEU A 6 6.16 32.67 -17.59
N LEU A 7 6.12 32.26 -16.32
CA LEU A 7 5.55 30.94 -15.97
C LEU A 7 4.93 30.92 -14.56
N LEU A 8 4.19 31.97 -14.22
CA LEU A 8 3.42 32.08 -12.96
C LEU A 8 1.90 32.15 -13.16
N ILE A 9 1.40 31.75 -14.34
CA ILE A 9 -0.04 31.77 -14.62
C ILE A 9 -0.40 30.46 -15.33
N GLY A 10 -0.64 29.43 -14.52
CA GLY A 10 -1.00 28.09 -14.97
C GLY A 10 -2.07 27.49 -14.06
N LEU A 11 -3.21 28.18 -14.01
CA LEU A 11 -4.56 27.62 -13.78
C LEU A 11 -4.73 26.69 -12.57
N ALA A 12 -5.16 27.30 -11.47
CA ALA A 12 -6.07 26.70 -10.52
C ALA A 12 -7.36 26.24 -11.23
N ALA A 13 -7.59 24.93 -11.31
CA ALA A 13 -8.88 24.36 -11.67
C ALA A 13 -9.03 22.91 -11.17
N CYS A 14 -9.05 22.71 -9.86
CA CYS A 14 -9.71 21.55 -9.27
C CYS A 14 -10.87 22.06 -8.42
N VAL A 15 -12.03 22.27 -9.07
CA VAL A 15 -13.29 22.48 -8.35
C VAL A 15 -13.87 21.10 -8.06
N PRO A 16 -14.04 20.69 -6.79
CA PRO A 16 -14.77 19.46 -6.49
C PRO A 16 -16.25 19.68 -6.77
N GLN A 17 -16.82 18.84 -7.65
CA GLN A 17 -18.23 18.84 -8.00
C GLN A 17 -19.01 18.22 -6.83
N ASN A 18 -19.47 19.04 -5.89
CA ASN A 18 -20.29 18.59 -4.78
C ASN A 18 -21.74 18.40 -5.26
N ALA A 19 -22.08 17.19 -5.72
CA ALA A 19 -23.46 16.83 -6.03
C ALA A 19 -24.23 16.54 -4.73
N PRO A 20 -25.45 17.07 -4.53
CA PRO A 20 -26.28 16.65 -3.41
C PRO A 20 -26.71 15.20 -3.67
N ALA A 21 -26.27 14.29 -2.79
CA ALA A 21 -26.80 12.94 -2.75
C ALA A 21 -28.31 13.03 -2.50
N GLY A 22 -29.11 12.54 -3.47
CA GLY A 22 -30.53 12.31 -3.24
C GLY A 22 -30.72 11.33 -2.07
N PRO A 23 -31.91 11.31 -1.44
CA PRO A 23 -32.16 10.44 -0.29
C PRO A 23 -32.04 8.97 -0.71
N SER A 24 -30.87 8.39 -0.45
CA SER A 24 -30.66 6.94 -0.50
C SER A 24 -31.48 6.32 0.63
N PRO A 25 -32.31 5.29 0.36
CA PRO A 25 -33.04 4.63 1.42
C PRO A 25 -32.04 4.09 2.45
N ALA A 26 -32.14 4.63 3.66
CA ALA A 26 -31.29 4.23 4.78
C ALA A 26 -31.66 2.81 5.18
N VAL A 27 -30.92 1.83 4.65
CA VAL A 27 -30.84 0.49 5.24
C VAL A 27 -30.14 0.67 6.58
N THR A 28 -30.96 0.79 7.64
CA THR A 28 -30.50 0.92 9.03
C THR A 28 -30.23 -0.49 9.58
N GLU A 29 -29.33 -1.22 8.94
CA GLU A 29 -28.65 -2.34 9.59
C GLU A 29 -27.30 -1.81 10.07
N PRO A 30 -27.02 -1.83 11.39
CA PRO A 30 -25.70 -1.53 11.86
C PRO A 30 -24.74 -2.50 11.16
N PRO A 31 -23.62 -2.01 10.59
CA PRO A 31 -22.63 -2.91 10.01
C PRO A 31 -22.13 -3.81 11.13
N THR A 32 -22.53 -5.08 11.10
CA THR A 32 -21.94 -6.11 11.95
C THR A 32 -20.45 -6.11 11.65
N LYS A 33 -19.66 -5.56 12.57
CA LYS A 33 -18.21 -5.51 12.50
C LYS A 33 -17.73 -6.96 12.51
N VAL A 34 -17.43 -7.49 11.32
CA VAL A 34 -16.77 -8.78 11.18
C VAL A 34 -15.38 -8.63 11.80
N GLU A 35 -15.23 -9.14 13.01
CA GLU A 35 -13.96 -9.12 13.72
C GLU A 35 -13.04 -10.12 13.04
N ALA A 36 -11.93 -9.63 12.46
CA ALA A 36 -10.95 -10.49 11.85
C ALA A 36 -10.35 -11.42 12.92
N PRO A 37 -10.11 -12.71 12.60
CA PRO A 37 -9.46 -13.61 13.53
C PRO A 37 -8.09 -13.04 13.93
N ALA A 38 -7.81 -13.03 15.23
CA ALA A 38 -6.52 -12.60 15.74
C ALA A 38 -5.42 -13.56 15.26
N LEU A 39 -4.38 -13.03 14.62
CA LEU A 39 -3.21 -13.79 14.20
C LEU A 39 -2.26 -13.98 15.40
N PRO A 40 -1.68 -15.18 15.59
CA PRO A 40 -0.71 -15.41 16.66
C PRO A 40 0.62 -14.69 16.37
N ASP A 41 1.25 -14.17 17.42
CA ASP A 41 2.64 -13.71 17.37
C ASP A 41 3.57 -14.90 17.62
N LEU A 42 4.34 -15.28 16.61
CA LEU A 42 5.30 -16.39 16.66
C LEU A 42 6.76 -15.91 16.85
N GLY A 43 6.95 -14.65 17.24
CA GLY A 43 8.26 -14.04 17.39
C GLY A 43 8.85 -13.53 16.07
N PRO A 44 10.11 -13.09 16.09
CA PRO A 44 10.75 -12.52 14.90
C PRO A 44 10.98 -13.58 13.82
N ALA A 45 10.67 -13.23 12.58
CA ALA A 45 11.00 -14.07 11.43
C ALA A 45 12.53 -14.29 11.32
N PRO A 46 13.01 -15.54 11.17
CA PRO A 46 14.42 -15.84 10.95
C PRO A 46 14.96 -15.23 9.65
N GLU A 47 16.23 -14.83 9.63
CA GLU A 47 16.85 -14.18 8.47
C GLU A 47 17.07 -15.15 7.28
N LEU A 48 16.94 -14.62 6.06
CA LEU A 48 17.17 -15.34 4.81
C LEU A 48 18.68 -15.49 4.55
N GLN A 49 19.12 -16.70 4.26
CA GLN A 49 20.54 -17.06 4.10
C GLN A 49 20.88 -17.54 2.67
N ASN A 50 20.00 -17.28 1.71
CA ASN A 50 20.16 -17.72 0.32
C ASN A 50 21.33 -17.00 -0.37
N GLU A 51 22.09 -17.76 -1.16
CA GLU A 51 23.21 -17.25 -1.97
C GLU A 51 22.74 -16.72 -3.33
N ILE A 52 21.75 -17.39 -3.94
CA ILE A 52 21.24 -17.06 -5.27
C ILE A 52 19.90 -16.34 -5.14
N TRP A 53 19.78 -15.24 -5.89
CA TRP A 53 18.59 -14.40 -5.94
C TRP A 53 18.20 -14.11 -7.38
N LEU A 54 16.90 -14.01 -7.63
CA LEU A 54 16.33 -13.69 -8.94
C LEU A 54 15.46 -12.43 -8.80
N ASN A 55 15.35 -11.64 -9.88
CA ASN A 55 14.51 -10.44 -9.98
C ASN A 55 14.83 -9.31 -8.98
N VAL A 56 16.07 -9.23 -8.50
CA VAL A 56 16.52 -8.17 -7.58
C VAL A 56 17.95 -7.74 -7.91
N ASP A 57 18.27 -6.47 -7.65
CA ASP A 57 19.62 -5.92 -7.90
C ASP A 57 20.66 -6.39 -6.86
N ARG A 58 20.20 -6.79 -5.66
CA ARG A 58 21.04 -7.26 -4.55
C ARG A 58 20.26 -8.23 -3.65
N PRO A 59 20.94 -9.11 -2.88
CA PRO A 59 20.28 -10.00 -1.93
C PRO A 59 19.33 -9.26 -0.99
N LEU A 60 18.14 -9.81 -0.74
CA LEU A 60 17.21 -9.26 0.22
C LEU A 60 17.52 -9.77 1.63
N ARG A 61 17.33 -8.88 2.62
CA ARG A 61 17.37 -9.20 4.05
C ARG A 61 16.06 -8.78 4.70
N LEU A 62 15.49 -9.61 5.57
CA LEU A 62 14.22 -9.29 6.24
C LEU A 62 14.31 -8.05 7.11
N SER A 63 15.49 -7.77 7.67
CA SER A 63 15.78 -6.54 8.41
C SER A 63 15.57 -5.27 7.58
N GLU A 64 15.78 -5.32 6.27
CA GLU A 64 15.60 -4.18 5.35
C GLU A 64 14.16 -4.04 4.85
N LEU A 65 13.31 -5.05 5.05
CA LEU A 65 11.92 -5.08 4.61
C LEU A 65 10.93 -4.65 5.71
N ARG A 66 11.43 -4.15 6.85
CA ARG A 66 10.59 -3.65 7.95
C ARG A 66 9.67 -2.52 7.46
N GLY A 67 8.46 -2.46 8.03
CA GLY A 67 7.40 -1.56 7.59
C GLY A 67 6.58 -2.06 6.39
N LYS A 68 6.90 -3.25 5.86
CA LYS A 68 6.11 -3.94 4.83
C LYS A 68 5.54 -5.24 5.38
N VAL A 69 4.38 -5.65 4.84
CA VAL A 69 3.89 -7.02 5.00
C VAL A 69 4.63 -7.90 3.98
N VAL A 70 5.22 -8.99 4.43
CA VAL A 70 6.04 -9.90 3.61
C VAL A 70 5.43 -11.29 3.65
N LEU A 71 5.29 -11.93 2.48
CA LEU A 71 4.92 -13.33 2.33
C LEU A 71 6.16 -14.13 1.93
N LEU A 72 6.44 -15.23 2.64
CA LEU A 72 7.42 -16.22 2.24
C LEU A 72 6.68 -17.42 1.66
N GLU A 73 6.99 -17.76 0.41
CA GLU A 73 6.40 -18.88 -0.30
C GLU A 73 7.49 -19.91 -0.63
N MET A 74 7.32 -21.15 -0.16
CA MET A 74 8.21 -22.27 -0.46
C MET A 74 7.62 -23.08 -1.62
N TRP A 75 8.33 -23.16 -2.75
CA TRP A 75 7.88 -23.85 -3.96
C TRP A 75 9.04 -24.50 -4.71
N THR A 76 8.74 -25.35 -5.70
CA THR A 76 9.71 -25.95 -6.64
C THR A 76 9.19 -25.84 -8.07
N PHE A 77 10.10 -25.70 -9.04
CA PHE A 77 9.75 -25.95 -10.44
C PHE A 77 9.58 -27.46 -10.63
N GLY A 78 8.51 -27.88 -11.30
CA GLY A 78 8.25 -29.30 -11.59
C GLY A 78 9.07 -29.80 -12.77
#